data_AF-A0A0H5P0K8-F1
#
_entry.id   AF-A0A0H5P0K8-F1
#
_cell.length_a   1.000
_cell.length_b   1.000
_cell.length_c   1.000
_cell.angle_alpha   90.00
_cell.angle_beta   90.00
_cell.angle_gamma   90.00
#
_symmetry.space_group_name_H-M   'P 1'
#
loop_
_entity.id
_entity.type
_entity.pdbx_description
1 polymer ?
#
loop_
_entity_poly.entity_id
_entity_poly.type
_entity_poly.pdbx_seq_one_letter_code
_entity_poly.pdbx_strand_id
1 'polypeptide(L)'
;MFDHLLTEEPGGPLGSVTEAWERHRDVARRFTDTVDVAVAGGFAADRLGYAFLSGYQAAVAALLPELPRDRPLALAATEAGGGHPAAIRTTATERADGWSVSGTKTFATLGSLAGRLVVIASVGAGADGRNRLRAMLVDATAPGVHVTDRPALAFAPEIPHATVTFTDTPATALPGDGYADVLKPFRTVEDIHVIAAAAGWLVRVAREAGWPPPVRQRLLATVAALRGLGAARPDSPGVHVALGGVLDEFERLLGELAPRWDAVDESTRSRWERDRPLLSVAGRVRAQRLATAWRAVGEPGE
;
A
#
# COMPACT_ATOMS: atom_id res chain seq x y z
N MET A 1 -0.86 -16.58 -12.70
CA MET A 1 -1.28 -16.19 -11.33
C MET A 1 -2.11 -17.26 -10.63
N PHE A 2 -3.29 -17.62 -11.13
CA PHE A 2 -4.19 -18.55 -10.43
C PHE A 2 -3.57 -19.94 -10.19
N ASP A 3 -2.90 -20.51 -11.19
CA ASP A 3 -2.19 -21.79 -11.03
C ASP A 3 -1.10 -21.72 -9.96
N HIS A 4 -0.33 -20.62 -9.93
CA HIS A 4 0.68 -20.40 -8.88
C HIS A 4 0.06 -20.45 -7.47
N LEU A 5 -1.09 -19.81 -7.25
CA LEU A 5 -1.77 -19.88 -5.94
C LEU A 5 -2.25 -21.28 -5.57
N LEU A 6 -2.51 -22.13 -6.57
CA LEU A 6 -3.00 -23.49 -6.38
C LEU A 6 -1.88 -24.53 -6.24
N THR A 7 -0.72 -24.30 -6.87
CA THR A 7 0.34 -25.31 -7.01
C THR A 7 1.65 -24.93 -6.34
N GLU A 8 1.92 -23.65 -6.08
CA GLU A 8 3.16 -23.22 -5.43
C GLU A 8 3.15 -23.56 -3.94
N GLU A 9 4.30 -23.84 -3.35
CA GLU A 9 4.44 -23.94 -1.89
C GLU A 9 4.59 -22.53 -1.27
N PRO A 10 3.83 -22.18 -0.20
CA PRO A 10 3.77 -20.83 0.38
C PRO A 10 5.04 -20.39 1.13
N GLY A 11 6.04 -21.26 1.24
CA GLY A 11 7.29 -20.98 1.96
C GLY A 11 7.13 -21.01 3.49
N GLY A 12 8.27 -21.09 4.18
CA GLY A 12 8.33 -21.16 5.65
C GLY A 12 8.10 -19.84 6.38
N PRO A 13 8.12 -19.86 7.72
CA PRO A 13 7.96 -18.67 8.56
C PRO A 13 9.07 -17.63 8.30
N LEU A 14 8.77 -16.38 8.63
CA LEU A 14 9.64 -15.21 8.46
C LEU A 14 10.01 -14.61 9.81
N GLY A 15 11.31 -14.41 10.06
CA GLY A 15 11.85 -13.89 11.31
C GLY A 15 11.81 -12.37 11.43
N SER A 16 11.82 -11.65 10.31
CA SER A 16 11.92 -10.18 10.30
C SER A 16 11.24 -9.52 9.11
N VAL A 17 11.00 -8.21 9.21
CA VAL A 17 10.50 -7.40 8.09
C VAL A 17 11.49 -7.33 6.93
N THR A 18 12.80 -7.45 7.22
CA THR A 18 13.86 -7.53 6.20
C THR A 18 13.74 -8.81 5.39
N GLU A 19 13.60 -9.97 6.05
CA GLU A 19 13.37 -11.25 5.36
C GLU A 19 12.06 -11.23 4.54
N ALA A 20 11.00 -10.59 5.08
CA ALA A 20 9.74 -10.43 4.37
C ALA A 20 9.91 -9.60 3.08
N TRP A 21 10.71 -8.52 3.14
CA TRP A 21 11.05 -7.75 1.95
C TRP A 21 11.91 -8.53 0.95
N GLU A 22 12.90 -9.30 1.42
CA GLU A 22 13.71 -10.14 0.54
C GLU A 22 12.85 -11.16 -0.21
N ARG A 23 11.92 -11.81 0.51
CA ARG A 23 10.95 -12.73 -0.09
C ARG A 23 10.03 -12.02 -1.09
N HIS A 24 9.53 -10.84 -0.74
CA HIS A 24 8.76 -10.02 -1.68
C HIS A 24 9.56 -9.72 -2.95
N ARG A 25 10.81 -9.28 -2.82
CA ARG A 25 11.70 -8.95 -3.95
C ARG A 25 11.92 -10.15 -4.87
N ASP A 26 12.13 -11.34 -4.30
CA ASP A 26 12.35 -12.56 -5.09
C ASP A 26 11.07 -13.00 -5.82
N VAL A 27 9.91 -12.91 -5.17
CA VAL A 27 8.62 -13.15 -5.80
C VAL A 27 8.34 -12.12 -6.90
N ALA A 28 8.61 -10.84 -6.65
CA ALA A 28 8.33 -9.75 -7.58
C ALA A 28 9.04 -9.93 -8.93
N ARG A 29 10.22 -10.57 -8.95
CA ARG A 29 10.97 -10.87 -10.18
C ARG A 29 10.27 -11.87 -11.10
N ARG A 30 9.30 -12.64 -10.60
CA ARG A 30 8.58 -13.67 -11.35
C ARG A 30 7.34 -13.14 -12.08
N PHE A 31 6.92 -11.90 -11.81
CA PHE A 31 5.68 -11.33 -12.33
C PHE A 31 5.90 -9.92 -12.87
N THR A 32 5.26 -9.59 -14.00
CA THR A 32 5.33 -8.26 -14.61
C THR A 32 4.22 -7.33 -14.11
N ASP A 33 3.04 -7.88 -13.84
CA ASP A 33 1.88 -7.15 -13.34
C ASP A 33 1.98 -6.92 -11.83
N THR A 34 1.78 -5.69 -11.37
CA THR A 34 1.98 -5.34 -9.95
C THR A 34 0.90 -5.91 -9.04
N VAL A 35 -0.33 -6.15 -9.54
CA VAL A 35 -1.34 -6.86 -8.74
C VAL A 35 -0.94 -8.31 -8.58
N ASP A 36 -0.43 -8.98 -9.63
CA ASP A 36 0.11 -10.33 -9.51
C ASP A 36 1.29 -10.39 -8.52
N VAL A 37 2.18 -9.39 -8.52
CA VAL A 37 3.24 -9.26 -7.50
C VAL A 37 2.67 -9.14 -6.08
N ALA A 38 1.64 -8.32 -5.88
CA ALA A 38 1.00 -8.17 -4.58
C ALA A 38 0.38 -9.49 -4.09
N VAL A 39 -0.36 -10.17 -4.96
CA VAL A 39 -1.01 -11.45 -4.68
C VAL A 39 0.01 -12.53 -4.35
N ALA A 40 1.03 -12.70 -5.18
CA ALA A 40 2.07 -13.69 -4.97
C ALA A 40 2.90 -13.38 -3.72
N GLY A 41 3.23 -12.11 -3.47
CA GLY A 41 3.94 -11.69 -2.26
C GLY A 41 3.11 -11.92 -0.99
N GLY A 42 1.81 -11.68 -1.05
CA GLY A 42 0.88 -12.02 0.02
C GLY A 42 0.79 -13.53 0.26
N PHE A 43 0.73 -14.33 -0.80
CA PHE A 43 0.76 -15.80 -0.71
C PHE A 43 2.06 -16.32 -0.09
N ALA A 44 3.20 -15.69 -0.37
CA ALA A 44 4.51 -16.04 0.20
C ALA A 44 4.75 -15.49 1.61
N ALA A 45 3.86 -14.61 2.12
CA ALA A 45 3.92 -14.08 3.47
C ALA A 45 3.32 -15.07 4.48
N ASP A 46 3.87 -15.11 5.70
CA ASP A 46 3.39 -15.98 6.78
C ASP A 46 2.37 -15.30 7.71
N ARG A 47 2.13 -13.99 7.52
CA ARG A 47 1.19 -13.17 8.32
C ARG A 47 0.67 -11.98 7.53
N LEU A 48 -0.48 -11.46 7.95
CA LEU A 48 -1.16 -10.34 7.31
C LEU A 48 -0.28 -9.08 7.23
N GLY A 49 0.52 -8.77 8.26
CA GLY A 49 1.45 -7.64 8.20
C GLY A 49 2.43 -7.73 7.03
N TYR A 50 3.07 -8.87 6.81
CA TYR A 50 4.01 -9.06 5.69
C TYR A 50 3.30 -9.17 4.32
N ALA A 51 2.04 -9.63 4.31
CA ALA A 51 1.21 -9.50 3.12
C ALA A 51 0.95 -8.01 2.78
N PHE A 52 0.64 -7.19 3.79
CA PHE A 52 0.52 -5.74 3.63
C PHE A 52 1.81 -5.11 3.09
N LEU A 53 2.99 -5.51 3.58
CA LEU A 53 4.27 -5.06 3.02
C LEU A 53 4.34 -5.32 1.51
N SER A 54 4.00 -6.53 1.07
CA SER A 54 4.00 -6.89 -0.34
C SER A 54 3.01 -6.08 -1.17
N GLY A 55 1.79 -5.90 -0.66
CA GLY A 55 0.77 -5.08 -1.31
C GLY A 55 1.19 -3.61 -1.40
N TYR A 56 1.77 -3.05 -0.35
CA TYR A 56 2.25 -1.68 -0.31
C TYR A 56 3.41 -1.43 -1.27
N GLN A 57 4.44 -2.30 -1.28
CA GLN A 57 5.56 -2.16 -2.23
C GLN A 57 5.10 -2.29 -3.67
N ALA A 58 4.19 -3.22 -3.96
CA ALA A 58 3.61 -3.38 -5.28
C ALA A 58 2.75 -2.16 -5.70
N ALA A 59 2.01 -1.55 -4.76
CA ALA A 59 1.24 -0.34 -5.00
C ALA A 59 2.15 0.85 -5.37
N VAL A 60 3.25 1.04 -4.64
CA VAL A 60 4.22 2.11 -4.94
C VAL A 60 4.85 1.87 -6.31
N ALA A 61 5.19 0.61 -6.62
CA ALA A 61 5.74 0.22 -7.92
C ALA A 61 4.76 0.41 -9.09
N ALA A 62 3.44 0.30 -8.85
CA ALA A 62 2.40 0.57 -9.83
C ALA A 62 2.22 2.07 -10.07
N LEU A 63 2.34 2.87 -8.99
CA LEU A 63 2.20 4.32 -9.05
C LEU A 63 3.42 5.00 -9.71
N LEU A 64 4.62 4.50 -9.43
CA LEU A 64 5.89 5.09 -9.83
C LEU A 64 6.76 4.03 -10.53
N PRO A 65 6.36 3.56 -11.73
CA PRO A 65 6.97 2.43 -12.41
C PRO A 65 8.44 2.66 -12.82
N GLU A 66 8.86 3.91 -12.95
CA GLU A 66 10.22 4.32 -13.28
C GLU A 66 11.22 4.15 -12.13
N LEU A 67 10.74 3.99 -10.89
CA LEU A 67 11.61 3.87 -9.74
C LEU A 67 12.26 2.47 -9.66
N PRO A 68 13.58 2.38 -9.34
CA PRO A 68 14.22 1.10 -9.18
C PRO A 68 13.66 0.37 -7.94
N ARG A 69 13.39 -0.93 -8.11
CA ARG A 69 12.73 -1.81 -7.12
C ARG A 69 13.72 -2.70 -6.36
N ASP A 70 15.00 -2.35 -6.40
CA ASP A 70 16.13 -3.06 -5.78
C ASP A 70 16.20 -2.86 -4.26
N ARG A 71 15.55 -1.79 -3.76
CA ARG A 71 15.47 -1.41 -2.34
C ARG A 71 14.02 -1.08 -1.96
N PRO A 72 13.64 -1.24 -0.68
CA PRO A 72 12.30 -0.88 -0.22
C PRO A 72 12.03 0.61 -0.42
N LEU A 73 10.81 0.95 -0.83
CA LEU A 73 10.33 2.31 -1.02
C LEU A 73 9.34 2.70 0.07
N ALA A 74 9.38 3.95 0.54
CA ALA A 74 8.37 4.50 1.43
C ALA A 74 7.82 5.83 0.89
N LEU A 75 6.51 5.90 0.69
CA LEU A 75 5.79 7.13 0.34
C LEU A 75 5.49 7.92 1.62
N ALA A 76 6.09 9.12 1.73
CA ALA A 76 6.05 9.96 2.92
C ALA A 76 5.31 11.27 2.64
N ALA A 77 4.05 11.32 3.06
CA ALA A 77 3.16 12.45 2.82
C ALA A 77 2.73 13.15 4.11
N THR A 78 2.27 12.37 5.09
CA THR A 78 1.67 12.84 6.34
C THR A 78 2.66 13.62 7.18
N GLU A 79 2.19 14.73 7.76
CA GLU A 79 2.92 15.56 8.72
C GLU A 79 2.12 15.69 10.03
N ALA A 80 2.63 16.44 11.00
CA ALA A 80 1.90 16.71 12.25
C ALA A 80 0.53 17.36 12.01
N GLY A 81 0.40 18.21 10.96
CA GLY A 81 -0.86 18.82 10.53
C GLY A 81 -1.76 17.89 9.69
N GLY A 82 -1.37 16.64 9.46
CA GLY A 82 -2.08 15.65 8.65
C GLY A 82 -1.53 15.49 7.23
N GLY A 83 -2.22 14.70 6.42
CA GLY A 83 -1.87 14.40 5.02
C GLY A 83 -2.62 15.23 3.98
N HIS A 84 -3.42 16.22 4.39
CA HIS A 84 -4.15 17.07 3.45
C HIS A 84 -3.16 17.99 2.69
N PRO A 85 -3.28 18.20 1.36
CA PRO A 85 -2.30 18.96 0.58
C PRO A 85 -2.03 20.38 1.09
N ALA A 86 -3.09 21.05 1.55
CA ALA A 86 -2.99 22.39 2.12
C ALA A 86 -2.24 22.45 3.47
N ALA A 87 -2.11 21.31 4.17
CA ALA A 87 -1.44 21.20 5.46
C ALA A 87 0.06 20.84 5.34
N ILE A 88 0.52 20.48 4.13
CA ILE A 88 1.92 20.10 3.89
C ILE A 88 2.85 21.32 4.02
N ARG A 89 3.80 21.24 4.95
CA ARG A 89 4.80 22.27 5.25
C ARG A 89 6.22 21.87 4.87
N THR A 90 6.51 20.59 4.67
CA THR A 90 7.79 20.14 4.08
C THR A 90 7.99 20.83 2.73
N THR A 91 9.14 21.45 2.52
CA THR A 91 9.44 22.21 1.31
C THR A 91 10.43 21.47 0.41
N ALA A 92 10.29 21.68 -0.90
CA ALA A 92 11.28 21.33 -1.90
C ALA A 92 11.72 22.62 -2.59
N THR A 93 13.03 22.88 -2.57
CA THR A 93 13.63 24.11 -3.11
C THR A 93 14.63 23.73 -4.19
N GLU A 94 14.52 24.39 -5.35
CA GLU A 94 15.49 24.25 -6.43
C GLU A 94 16.82 24.90 -6.02
N ARG A 95 17.92 24.20 -6.30
CA ARG A 95 19.31 24.61 -6.02
C ARG A 95 20.10 24.55 -7.34
N ALA A 96 21.29 25.13 -7.36
CA ALA A 96 22.13 25.15 -8.56
C ALA A 96 22.48 23.73 -9.08
N ASP A 97 22.53 22.75 -8.19
CA ASP A 97 22.92 21.36 -8.43
C ASP A 97 21.75 20.35 -8.31
N GLY A 98 20.50 20.83 -8.24
CA GLY A 98 19.32 19.96 -8.21
C GLY A 98 18.24 20.47 -7.27
N TRP A 99 17.70 19.59 -6.43
CA TRP A 99 16.66 19.94 -5.46
C TRP A 99 17.11 19.58 -4.04
N SER A 100 16.63 20.35 -3.07
CA SER A 100 16.76 20.04 -1.65
C SER A 100 15.39 19.95 -0.99
N VAL A 101 15.22 19.03 -0.04
CA VAL A 101 14.01 18.88 0.79
C VAL A 101 14.30 19.23 2.24
N SER A 102 13.41 20.01 2.86
CA SER A 102 13.48 20.37 4.28
C SER A 102 12.11 20.25 4.96
N GLY A 103 12.04 19.55 6.09
CA GLY A 103 10.80 19.36 6.83
C GLY A 103 10.75 18.03 7.57
N THR A 104 9.56 17.67 8.08
CA THR A 104 9.37 16.44 8.85
C THR A 104 8.11 15.72 8.39
N LYS A 105 8.30 14.48 7.95
CA LYS A 105 7.23 13.51 7.68
C LYS A 105 7.03 12.61 8.88
N THR A 106 5.81 12.10 9.03
CA THR A 106 5.46 11.20 10.10
C THR A 106 4.52 10.10 9.62
N PHE A 107 4.48 8.99 10.35
CA PHE A 107 3.80 7.77 9.91
C PHE A 107 4.29 7.28 8.52
N ALA A 108 5.57 7.48 8.20
CA ALA A 108 6.15 6.93 6.99
C ALA A 108 6.20 5.40 7.12
N THR A 109 5.28 4.71 6.45
CA THR A 109 5.16 3.26 6.44
C THR A 109 6.42 2.64 5.82
N LEU A 110 7.02 1.68 6.52
CA LEU A 110 8.33 1.10 6.20
C LEU A 110 9.49 2.13 6.20
N GLY A 111 9.31 3.31 6.80
CA GLY A 111 10.29 4.40 6.71
C GLY A 111 11.70 4.02 7.19
N SER A 112 11.80 3.17 8.22
CA SER A 112 13.08 2.68 8.76
C SER A 112 13.68 1.53 7.97
N LEU A 113 12.89 0.87 7.12
CA LEU A 113 13.35 -0.16 6.20
C LEU A 113 13.68 0.43 4.81
N ALA A 114 13.09 1.58 4.48
CA ALA A 114 13.20 2.19 3.16
C ALA A 114 14.65 2.50 2.79
N GLY A 115 15.07 2.04 1.61
CA GLY A 115 16.31 2.53 0.99
C GLY A 115 16.09 3.85 0.24
N ARG A 116 14.86 4.13 -0.18
CA ARG A 116 14.46 5.38 -0.84
C ARG A 116 13.11 5.86 -0.33
N LEU A 117 12.98 7.17 -0.19
CA LEU A 117 11.79 7.86 0.29
C LEU A 117 11.19 8.67 -0.87
N VAL A 118 9.88 8.53 -1.09
CA VAL A 118 9.12 9.39 -1.99
C VAL A 118 8.43 10.43 -1.12
N VAL A 119 9.02 11.62 -1.03
CA VAL A 119 8.60 12.69 -0.12
C VAL A 119 7.71 13.66 -0.87
N ILE A 120 6.48 13.86 -0.38
CA ILE A 120 5.61 14.90 -0.93
C ILE A 120 5.94 16.23 -0.29
N ALA A 121 6.38 17.20 -1.08
CA ALA A 121 6.85 18.49 -0.59
C ALA A 121 6.22 19.65 -1.36
N SER A 122 6.08 20.78 -0.67
CA SER A 122 5.62 22.05 -1.23
C SER A 122 6.72 22.72 -2.03
N VAL A 123 6.40 23.20 -3.23
CA VAL A 123 7.26 24.10 -4.02
C VAL A 123 6.70 25.53 -4.00
N GLY A 124 5.95 25.88 -2.96
CA GLY A 124 5.26 27.16 -2.79
C GLY A 124 3.80 27.15 -3.26
N ALA A 125 3.15 28.30 -3.14
CA ALA A 125 1.77 28.49 -3.59
C ALA A 125 1.71 28.83 -5.09
N GLY A 126 0.68 28.34 -5.77
CA GLY A 126 0.33 28.76 -7.12
C GLY A 126 -0.38 30.12 -7.14
N ALA A 127 -0.64 30.63 -8.35
CA ALA A 127 -1.35 31.89 -8.55
C ALA A 127 -2.79 31.88 -8.00
N ASP A 128 -3.39 30.70 -7.86
CA ASP A 128 -4.70 30.47 -7.26
C ASP A 128 -4.66 30.30 -5.73
N GLY A 129 -3.49 30.51 -5.11
CA GLY A 129 -3.26 30.36 -3.68
C GLY A 129 -3.17 28.91 -3.19
N ARG A 130 -3.29 27.91 -4.09
CA ARG A 130 -3.20 26.50 -3.69
C ARG A 130 -1.74 26.06 -3.55
N ASN A 131 -1.47 25.23 -2.55
CA ASN A 131 -0.15 24.65 -2.35
C ASN A 131 0.23 23.74 -3.54
N ARG A 132 1.33 24.04 -4.21
CA ARG A 132 1.84 23.22 -5.32
C ARG A 132 2.74 22.14 -4.74
N LEU A 133 2.39 20.89 -4.99
CA LEU A 133 3.13 19.75 -4.44
C LEU A 133 3.94 19.06 -5.53
N ARG A 134 5.13 18.59 -5.16
CA ARG A 134 5.96 17.69 -5.95
C ARG A 134 6.28 16.44 -5.14
N ALA A 135 6.42 15.32 -5.84
CA ALA A 135 7.01 14.12 -5.27
C ALA A 135 8.54 14.18 -5.48
N MET A 136 9.28 13.98 -4.41
CA MET A 136 10.73 14.09 -4.37
C MET A 136 11.31 12.73 -3.99
N LEU A 137 12.17 12.17 -4.82
CA LEU A 137 12.92 10.97 -4.48
C LEU A 137 14.15 11.36 -3.67
N VAL A 138 14.25 10.79 -2.47
CA VAL A 138 15.35 11.01 -1.53
C VAL A 138 15.97 9.65 -1.18
N ASP A 139 17.30 9.54 -1.24
CA ASP A 139 17.97 8.36 -0.69
C ASP A 139 17.88 8.40 0.84
N ALA A 140 17.47 7.30 1.47
CA ALA A 140 17.26 7.28 2.92
C ALA A 140 18.56 7.50 3.73
N THR A 141 19.72 7.33 3.10
CA THR A 141 21.05 7.57 3.70
C THR A 141 21.67 8.91 3.28
N ALA A 142 20.95 9.74 2.53
CA ALA A 142 21.45 11.04 2.11
C ALA A 142 21.73 11.97 3.31
N PRO A 143 22.72 12.88 3.20
CA PRO A 143 22.96 13.89 4.22
C PRO A 143 21.69 14.67 4.58
N GLY A 144 21.49 14.92 5.88
CA GLY A 144 20.32 15.63 6.40
C GLY A 144 19.07 14.76 6.60
N VAL A 145 19.09 13.48 6.22
CA VAL A 145 18.01 12.53 6.56
C VAL A 145 18.21 12.01 7.99
N HIS A 146 17.16 12.11 8.79
CA HIS A 146 17.09 11.46 10.10
C HIS A 146 15.79 10.69 10.24
N VAL A 147 15.91 9.37 10.36
CA VAL A 147 14.80 8.44 10.54
C VAL A 147 14.72 8.06 12.02
N THR A 148 13.52 8.09 12.59
CA THR A 148 13.26 7.69 13.97
C THR A 148 12.03 6.81 14.01
N ASP A 149 12.21 5.58 14.50
CA ASP A 149 11.11 4.64 14.68
C ASP A 149 10.03 5.22 15.60
N ARG A 150 8.78 4.98 15.20
CA ARG A 150 7.62 5.23 16.04
C ARG A 150 7.27 3.96 16.82
N PRO A 151 6.56 4.08 17.95
CA PRO A 151 6.00 2.92 18.64
C PRO A 151 5.18 2.06 17.67
N ALA A 152 5.34 0.75 17.79
CA ALA A 152 4.58 -0.21 17.00
C ALA A 152 3.07 0.01 17.20
N LEU A 153 2.30 -0.19 16.13
CA LEU A 153 0.85 -0.14 16.20
C LEU A 153 0.32 -1.40 16.92
N ALA A 154 -0.90 -1.30 17.47
CA ALA A 154 -1.57 -2.43 18.12
C ALA A 154 -1.91 -3.57 17.14
N PHE A 155 -2.01 -3.26 15.84
CA PHE A 155 -2.17 -4.21 14.74
C PHE A 155 -0.95 -4.14 13.83
N ALA A 156 -0.56 -5.27 13.25
CA ALA A 156 0.61 -5.43 12.38
C ALA A 156 1.88 -4.73 12.93
N PRO A 157 2.28 -4.98 14.19
CA PRO A 157 3.44 -4.34 14.83
C PRO A 157 4.76 -4.61 14.10
N GLU A 158 4.81 -5.62 13.22
CA GLU A 158 5.96 -5.94 12.38
C GLU A 158 6.19 -4.94 11.23
N ILE A 159 5.23 -4.04 10.98
CA ILE A 159 5.32 -3.02 9.94
C ILE A 159 5.77 -1.70 10.57
N PRO A 160 7.08 -1.35 10.46
CA PRO A 160 7.60 -0.16 11.10
C PRO A 160 7.03 1.10 10.47
N HIS A 161 6.80 2.10 11.32
CA HIS A 161 6.43 3.45 10.92
C HIS A 161 7.48 4.40 11.48
N ALA A 162 7.89 5.38 10.69
CA ALA A 162 8.91 6.32 11.12
C ALA A 162 8.41 7.77 11.10
N THR A 163 9.04 8.58 11.94
CA THR A 163 9.20 10.01 11.69
C THR A 163 10.49 10.19 10.89
N VAL A 164 10.44 10.98 9.83
CA VAL A 164 11.60 11.27 8.98
C VAL A 164 11.77 12.77 8.86
N THR A 165 12.90 13.27 9.33
CA THR A 165 13.29 14.69 9.21
C THR A 165 14.31 14.84 8.10
N PHE A 166 14.17 15.93 7.34
CA PHE A 166 15.03 16.33 6.24
C PHE A 166 15.57 17.72 6.53
N THR A 167 16.89 17.89 6.42
CA THR A 167 17.57 19.18 6.60
C THR A 167 18.42 19.45 5.36
N ASP A 168 17.87 20.25 4.43
CA ASP A 168 18.48 20.59 3.15
C ASP A 168 18.97 19.36 2.38
N THR A 169 18.20 18.28 2.45
CA THR A 169 18.59 16.98 1.92
C THR A 169 18.51 16.95 0.39
N PRO A 170 19.55 16.50 -0.32
CA PRO A 170 19.51 16.33 -1.77
C PRO A 170 18.37 15.42 -2.23
N ALA A 171 17.68 15.83 -3.28
CA ALA A 171 16.52 15.12 -3.81
C ALA A 171 16.44 15.22 -5.34
N THR A 172 15.72 14.28 -5.94
CA THR A 172 15.35 14.31 -7.37
C THR A 172 13.86 14.54 -7.50
N ALA A 173 13.45 15.55 -8.27
CA ALA A 173 12.03 15.78 -8.56
C ALA A 173 11.51 14.67 -9.48
N LEU A 174 10.42 14.01 -9.07
CA LEU A 174 9.70 13.06 -9.92
C LEU A 174 8.74 13.81 -10.86
N PRO A 175 8.43 13.24 -12.04
CA PRO A 175 7.50 13.86 -12.97
C PRO A 175 6.09 13.99 -12.37
N GLY A 176 5.32 14.95 -12.85
CA GLY A 176 3.93 15.16 -12.44
C GLY A 176 3.74 15.96 -11.14
N ASP A 177 2.49 16.20 -10.80
CA ASP A 177 2.05 16.87 -9.57
C ASP A 177 2.00 15.88 -8.40
N GLY A 178 2.62 16.26 -7.28
CA GLY A 178 2.72 15.38 -6.10
C GLY A 178 1.37 15.05 -5.45
N TYR A 179 0.33 15.86 -5.67
CA TYR A 179 -1.01 15.52 -5.23
C TYR A 179 -1.82 14.78 -6.29
N ALA A 180 -1.98 15.37 -7.47
CA ALA A 180 -2.90 14.88 -8.48
C ALA A 180 -2.41 13.57 -9.11
N ASP A 181 -1.10 13.42 -9.32
CA ASP A 181 -0.53 12.26 -10.01
C ASP A 181 0.03 11.20 -9.05
N VAL A 182 0.30 11.57 -7.79
CA VAL A 182 0.87 10.66 -6.79
C VAL A 182 -0.12 10.38 -5.65
N LEU A 183 -0.34 11.33 -4.73
CA LEU A 183 -1.13 11.05 -3.52
C LEU A 183 -2.59 10.68 -3.75
N LYS A 184 -3.27 11.41 -4.64
CA LYS A 184 -4.69 11.19 -4.90
C LYS A 184 -4.95 9.82 -5.53
N PRO A 185 -4.24 9.38 -6.58
CA PRO A 185 -4.45 8.04 -7.13
C PRO A 185 -3.91 6.93 -6.22
N PHE A 186 -2.85 7.19 -5.43
CA PHE A 186 -2.24 6.16 -4.58
C PHE A 186 -3.24 5.49 -3.64
N ARG A 187 -4.24 6.21 -3.12
CA ARG A 187 -5.27 5.59 -2.27
C ARG A 187 -5.99 4.42 -2.96
N THR A 188 -6.39 4.60 -4.20
CA THR A 188 -7.09 3.57 -5.00
C THR A 188 -6.14 2.43 -5.36
N VAL A 189 -4.90 2.78 -5.76
CA VAL A 189 -3.86 1.80 -6.09
C VAL A 189 -3.48 0.96 -4.88
N GLU A 190 -3.25 1.58 -3.73
CA GLU A 190 -2.94 0.94 -2.45
C GLU A 190 -4.07 0.01 -2.02
N ASP A 191 -5.34 0.44 -2.14
CA ASP A 191 -6.49 -0.40 -1.84
C ASP A 191 -6.52 -1.68 -2.68
N ILE A 192 -6.34 -1.55 -3.99
CA ILE A 192 -6.32 -2.70 -4.89
C ILE A 192 -5.21 -3.68 -4.50
N HIS A 193 -3.98 -3.18 -4.30
CA HIS A 193 -2.83 -4.06 -4.08
C HIS A 193 -2.79 -4.64 -2.66
N VAL A 194 -3.16 -3.88 -1.62
CA VAL A 194 -3.21 -4.39 -0.24
C VAL A 194 -4.27 -5.48 -0.09
N ILE A 195 -5.45 -5.30 -0.69
CA ILE A 195 -6.49 -6.34 -0.66
C ILE A 195 -6.08 -7.53 -1.52
N ALA A 196 -5.39 -7.33 -2.64
CA ALA A 196 -4.87 -8.41 -3.46
C ALA A 196 -3.84 -9.25 -2.71
N ALA A 197 -2.93 -8.62 -1.96
CA ALA A 197 -1.98 -9.32 -1.10
C ALA A 197 -2.68 -10.05 0.06
N ALA A 198 -3.67 -9.42 0.70
CA ALA A 198 -4.47 -10.08 1.75
C ALA A 198 -5.22 -11.30 1.20
N ALA A 199 -5.78 -11.22 -0.01
CA ALA A 199 -6.42 -12.35 -0.68
C ALA A 199 -5.41 -13.47 -0.98
N GLY A 200 -4.21 -13.14 -1.46
CA GLY A 200 -3.12 -14.11 -1.65
C GLY A 200 -2.74 -14.83 -0.35
N TRP A 201 -2.58 -14.08 0.74
CA TRP A 201 -2.30 -14.65 2.07
C TRP A 201 -3.45 -15.53 2.57
N LEU A 202 -4.71 -15.14 2.38
CA LEU A 202 -5.85 -15.98 2.74
C LEU A 202 -5.93 -17.27 1.91
N VAL A 203 -5.46 -17.27 0.65
CA VAL A 203 -5.36 -18.51 -0.14
C VAL A 203 -4.33 -19.46 0.48
N ARG A 204 -3.19 -18.94 0.96
CA ARG A 204 -2.22 -19.73 1.75
C ARG A 204 -2.91 -20.34 2.97
N VAL A 205 -3.54 -19.52 3.81
CA VAL A 205 -4.23 -19.99 5.04
C VAL A 205 -5.27 -21.05 4.70
N ALA A 206 -6.07 -20.83 3.65
CA ALA A 206 -7.09 -21.77 3.20
C ALA A 206 -6.52 -23.11 2.72
N ARG A 207 -5.28 -23.15 2.23
CA ARG A 207 -4.59 -24.37 1.82
C ARG A 207 -4.00 -25.09 3.03
N GLU A 208 -3.26 -24.37 3.88
CA GLU A 208 -2.60 -24.92 5.07
C GLU A 208 -3.61 -25.48 6.07
N ALA A 209 -4.73 -24.78 6.30
CA ALA A 209 -5.80 -25.20 7.21
C ALA A 209 -6.85 -26.14 6.57
N GLY A 210 -6.65 -26.55 5.30
CA GLY A 210 -7.56 -27.48 4.63
C GLY A 210 -8.98 -26.95 4.43
N TRP A 211 -9.17 -25.63 4.29
CA TRP A 211 -10.50 -25.06 4.11
C TRP A 211 -11.19 -25.58 2.83
N PRO A 212 -12.54 -25.65 2.80
CA PRO A 212 -13.27 -26.20 1.67
C PRO A 212 -12.97 -25.50 0.33
N PRO A 213 -12.97 -26.21 -0.81
CA PRO A 213 -12.71 -25.63 -2.13
C PRO A 213 -13.50 -24.35 -2.47
N PRO A 214 -14.80 -24.20 -2.10
CA PRO A 214 -15.53 -22.96 -2.36
C PRO A 214 -14.90 -21.69 -1.77
N VAL A 215 -14.17 -21.80 -0.66
CA VAL A 215 -13.44 -20.65 -0.09
C VAL A 215 -12.34 -20.17 -1.04
N ARG A 216 -11.51 -21.10 -1.51
CA ARG A 216 -10.42 -20.78 -2.45
C ARG A 216 -10.98 -20.25 -3.77
N GLN A 217 -12.08 -20.80 -4.28
CA GLN A 217 -12.75 -20.30 -5.48
C GLN A 217 -13.14 -18.81 -5.36
N ARG A 218 -13.75 -18.42 -4.23
CA ARG A 218 -14.13 -17.02 -3.98
C ARG A 218 -12.93 -16.10 -3.82
N LEU A 219 -11.89 -16.53 -3.09
CA LEU A 219 -10.64 -15.77 -2.99
C LEU A 219 -9.98 -15.56 -4.36
N LEU A 220 -9.97 -16.59 -5.23
CA LEU A 220 -9.45 -16.47 -6.60
C LEU A 220 -10.32 -15.55 -7.47
N ALA A 221 -11.65 -15.55 -7.28
CA ALA A 221 -12.55 -14.61 -7.96
C ALA A 221 -12.28 -13.16 -7.51
N THR A 222 -12.04 -12.92 -6.22
CA THR A 222 -11.60 -11.61 -5.72
C THR A 222 -10.28 -11.19 -6.37
N VAL A 223 -9.30 -12.09 -6.46
CA VAL A 223 -8.03 -11.82 -7.18
C VAL A 223 -8.30 -11.44 -8.64
N ALA A 224 -9.17 -12.16 -9.34
CA ALA A 224 -9.52 -11.86 -10.74
C ALA A 224 -10.13 -10.45 -10.88
N ALA A 225 -11.03 -10.06 -9.97
CA ALA A 225 -11.62 -8.73 -9.97
C ALA A 225 -10.56 -7.63 -9.73
N LEU A 226 -9.67 -7.82 -8.74
CA LEU A 226 -8.61 -6.86 -8.42
C LEU A 226 -7.59 -6.70 -9.53
N ARG A 227 -7.27 -7.77 -10.27
CA ARG A 227 -6.43 -7.68 -11.49
C ARG A 227 -7.09 -6.81 -12.56
N GLY A 228 -8.40 -7.00 -12.79
CA GLY A 228 -9.16 -6.15 -13.71
C GLY A 228 -9.14 -4.67 -13.31
N LEU A 229 -9.31 -4.40 -12.00
CA LEU A 229 -9.27 -3.03 -11.48
C LEU A 229 -7.86 -2.40 -11.52
N GLY A 230 -6.82 -3.20 -11.27
CA GLY A 230 -5.42 -2.74 -11.30
C GLY A 230 -4.94 -2.31 -12.68
N ALA A 231 -5.52 -2.87 -13.75
CA ALA A 231 -5.23 -2.47 -15.13
C ALA A 231 -5.98 -1.19 -15.56
N ALA A 232 -6.97 -0.75 -14.78
CA ALA A 232 -7.78 0.43 -15.09
C ALA A 232 -7.21 1.71 -14.49
N ARG A 233 -7.69 2.86 -14.97
CA ARG A 233 -7.25 4.17 -14.46
C ARG A 233 -7.70 4.38 -13.00
N PRO A 234 -6.79 4.68 -12.06
CA PRO A 234 -7.12 4.78 -10.63
C PRO A 234 -7.94 6.02 -10.27
N ASP A 235 -8.08 6.99 -11.18
CA ASP A 235 -8.90 8.19 -11.01
C ASP A 235 -10.33 8.03 -11.56
N SER A 236 -10.63 6.91 -12.23
CA SER A 236 -11.93 6.66 -12.85
C SER A 236 -13.04 6.47 -11.80
N PRO A 237 -14.17 7.20 -11.92
CA PRO A 237 -15.34 6.95 -11.09
C PRO A 237 -15.84 5.51 -11.15
N GLY A 238 -15.84 4.89 -12.34
CA GLY A 238 -16.26 3.49 -12.51
C GLY A 238 -15.36 2.51 -11.76
N VAL A 239 -14.05 2.78 -11.69
CA VAL A 239 -13.11 1.98 -10.88
C VAL A 239 -13.42 2.11 -9.40
N HIS A 240 -13.71 3.31 -8.91
CA HIS A 240 -14.09 3.50 -7.50
C HIS A 240 -15.40 2.79 -7.15
N VAL A 241 -16.40 2.81 -8.05
CA VAL A 241 -17.67 2.08 -7.85
C VAL A 241 -17.44 0.58 -7.80
N ALA A 242 -16.75 0.02 -8.80
CA ALA A 242 -16.47 -1.41 -8.85
C ALA A 242 -15.59 -1.89 -7.69
N LEU A 243 -14.57 -1.09 -7.31
CA LEU A 243 -13.75 -1.37 -6.14
C LEU A 243 -14.58 -1.37 -4.85
N GLY A 244 -15.56 -0.46 -4.71
CA GLY A 244 -16.51 -0.48 -3.60
C GLY A 244 -17.22 -1.83 -3.46
N GLY A 245 -17.73 -2.39 -4.56
CA GLY A 245 -18.37 -3.71 -4.56
C GLY A 245 -17.40 -4.87 -4.25
N VAL A 246 -16.17 -4.81 -4.76
CA VAL A 246 -15.14 -5.81 -4.43
C VAL A 246 -14.77 -5.78 -2.94
N LEU A 247 -14.65 -4.59 -2.35
CA LEU A 247 -14.34 -4.43 -0.93
C LEU A 247 -15.46 -4.95 -0.03
N ASP A 248 -16.71 -4.66 -0.37
CA ASP A 248 -17.88 -5.14 0.37
C ASP A 248 -18.00 -6.68 0.30
N GLU A 249 -17.82 -7.27 -0.89
CA GLU A 249 -17.81 -8.73 -1.05
C GLU A 249 -16.66 -9.39 -0.28
N PHE A 250 -15.48 -8.75 -0.26
CA PHE A 250 -14.34 -9.25 0.51
C PHE A 250 -14.62 -9.18 2.02
N GLU A 251 -15.19 -8.09 2.53
CA GLU A 251 -15.59 -7.95 3.93
C GLU A 251 -16.64 -9.00 4.33
N ARG A 252 -17.66 -9.22 3.49
CA ARG A 252 -18.65 -10.28 3.69
C ARG A 252 -18.01 -11.67 3.75
N LEU A 253 -17.08 -11.97 2.83
CA LEU A 253 -16.32 -13.21 2.86
C LEU A 253 -15.56 -13.36 4.18
N LEU A 254 -14.85 -12.33 4.65
CA LEU A 254 -14.14 -12.38 5.93
C LEU A 254 -15.07 -12.71 7.12
N GLY A 255 -16.27 -12.15 7.13
CA GLY A 255 -17.30 -12.48 8.13
C GLY A 255 -17.72 -13.95 8.07
N GLU A 256 -17.97 -14.48 6.88
CA GLU A 256 -18.32 -15.89 6.67
C GLU A 256 -17.17 -16.86 7.03
N LEU A 257 -15.92 -16.40 6.97
CA LEU A 257 -14.74 -17.18 7.36
C LEU A 257 -14.56 -17.29 8.88
N ALA A 258 -15.29 -16.53 9.70
CA ALA A 258 -15.10 -16.50 11.16
C ALA A 258 -15.03 -17.91 11.81
N PRO A 259 -15.96 -18.86 11.54
CA PRO A 259 -15.90 -20.20 12.14
C PRO A 259 -14.74 -21.07 11.64
N ARG A 260 -14.12 -20.72 10.50
CA ARG A 260 -13.05 -21.53 9.89
C ARG A 260 -11.69 -21.28 10.53
N TRP A 261 -11.56 -20.19 11.29
CA TRP A 261 -10.33 -19.89 12.03
C TRP A 261 -10.04 -20.90 13.15
N ASP A 262 -11.04 -21.68 13.59
CA ASP A 262 -10.84 -22.78 14.56
C ASP A 262 -9.97 -23.92 14.02
N ALA A 263 -9.87 -24.05 12.69
CA ALA A 263 -9.02 -25.05 12.04
C ALA A 263 -7.60 -24.52 11.73
N VAL A 264 -7.32 -23.25 12.02
CA VAL A 264 -6.02 -22.62 11.78
C VAL A 264 -5.14 -22.77 13.02
N ASP A 265 -3.82 -22.89 12.84
CA ASP A 265 -2.89 -22.95 13.95
C ASP A 265 -3.01 -21.70 14.86
N GLU A 266 -2.75 -21.89 16.16
CA GLU A 266 -2.95 -20.86 17.17
C GLU A 266 -2.16 -19.58 16.85
N SER A 267 -0.91 -19.73 16.37
CA SER A 267 -0.04 -18.59 16.10
C SER A 267 -0.58 -17.70 14.98
N THR A 268 -1.08 -18.31 13.90
CA THR A 268 -1.65 -17.59 12.76
C THR A 268 -3.02 -17.00 13.11
N ARG A 269 -3.85 -17.72 13.86
CA ARG A 269 -5.14 -17.22 14.35
C ARG A 269 -4.97 -16.01 15.27
N SER A 270 -4.07 -16.06 16.25
CA SER A 270 -3.82 -14.92 17.15
C SER A 270 -3.29 -13.69 16.40
N ARG A 271 -2.42 -13.89 15.40
CA ARG A 271 -1.98 -12.79 14.52
C ARG A 271 -3.14 -12.22 13.70
N TRP A 272 -4.00 -13.06 13.14
CA TRP A 272 -5.19 -12.60 12.42
C TRP A 272 -6.12 -11.74 13.30
N GLU A 273 -6.44 -12.20 14.50
CA GLU A 273 -7.31 -11.48 15.42
C GLU A 273 -6.77 -10.10 15.79
N ARG A 274 -5.45 -10.03 16.01
CA ARG A 274 -4.70 -8.79 16.27
C ARG A 274 -4.65 -7.88 15.04
N ASP A 275 -4.42 -8.44 13.85
CA ASP A 275 -4.03 -7.68 12.65
C ASP A 275 -5.19 -7.31 11.73
N ARG A 276 -6.34 -7.97 11.82
CA ARG A 276 -7.52 -7.68 10.98
C ARG A 276 -7.95 -6.20 10.96
N PRO A 277 -7.74 -5.35 12.00
CA PRO A 277 -8.02 -3.91 11.89
C PRO A 277 -7.23 -3.20 10.78
N LEU A 278 -6.11 -3.76 10.32
CA LEU A 278 -5.35 -3.25 9.18
C LEU A 278 -6.23 -3.09 7.93
N LEU A 279 -7.19 -3.97 7.72
CA LEU A 279 -8.06 -3.97 6.55
C LEU A 279 -9.11 -2.84 6.57
N SER A 280 -9.35 -2.20 7.72
CA SER A 280 -10.39 -1.18 7.91
C SER A 280 -9.86 0.25 8.13
N VAL A 281 -8.54 0.45 8.25
CA VAL A 281 -7.88 1.74 8.57
C VAL A 281 -8.41 2.94 7.76
N ALA A 282 -8.76 2.72 6.50
CA ALA A 282 -9.20 3.77 5.58
C ALA A 282 -10.67 3.67 5.16
N GLY A 283 -11.51 2.95 5.92
CA GLY A 283 -12.93 2.77 5.61
C GLY A 283 -13.68 4.08 5.36
N ARG A 284 -13.43 5.12 6.17
CA ARG A 284 -14.05 6.46 5.98
C ARG A 284 -13.66 7.09 4.64
N VAL A 285 -12.39 7.01 4.25
CA VAL A 285 -11.88 7.58 3.00
C VAL A 285 -12.45 6.84 1.80
N ARG A 286 -12.51 5.49 1.87
CA ARG A 286 -13.13 4.65 0.84
C ARG A 286 -14.60 5.01 0.64
N ALA A 287 -15.37 5.17 1.73
CA ALA A 287 -16.77 5.58 1.67
C ALA A 287 -16.96 6.95 1.02
N GLN A 288 -16.14 7.95 1.39
CA GLN A 288 -16.20 9.28 0.77
C GLN A 288 -15.87 9.25 -0.73
N ARG A 289 -14.90 8.41 -1.14
CA ARG A 289 -14.55 8.22 -2.55
C ARG A 289 -15.67 7.56 -3.33
N LEU A 290 -16.26 6.50 -2.80
CA LEU A 290 -17.40 5.81 -3.40
C LEU A 290 -18.58 6.76 -3.60
N ALA A 291 -18.95 7.54 -2.57
CA ALA A 291 -20.02 8.54 -2.67
C ALA A 291 -19.70 9.63 -3.71
N THR A 292 -18.43 10.05 -3.82
CA THR A 292 -18.00 11.01 -4.85
C THR A 292 -18.07 10.42 -6.24
N ALA A 293 -17.71 9.14 -6.40
CA ALA A 293 -17.78 8.43 -7.66
C ALA A 293 -19.23 8.27 -8.14
N TRP A 294 -20.16 7.89 -7.26
CA TRP A 294 -21.59 7.81 -7.58
C TRP A 294 -22.16 9.15 -8.04
N ARG A 295 -21.80 10.25 -7.37
CA ARG A 295 -22.20 11.60 -7.81
C ARG A 295 -21.62 11.98 -9.16
N ALA A 296 -20.41 11.50 -9.50
CA ALA A 296 -19.75 11.82 -10.75
C ALA A 296 -20.34 11.04 -11.95
N VAL A 297 -20.88 9.83 -11.72
CA VAL A 297 -21.52 9.03 -12.79
C VAL A 297 -23.01 9.31 -12.91
N GLY A 298 -23.68 9.64 -11.80
CA GLY A 298 -25.09 10.02 -11.71
C GLY A 298 -26.07 8.92 -12.13
N GLU A 299 -27.08 8.68 -11.29
CA GLU A 299 -28.41 8.43 -11.88
C GLU A 299 -28.91 9.77 -12.44
N PRO A 300 -29.43 9.80 -13.68
CA PRO A 300 -30.06 10.99 -14.22
C PRO A 300 -31.39 11.25 -13.49
N GLY A 301 -31.38 12.06 -12.44
CA GLY A 301 -32.54 12.71 -11.83
C GLY A 301 -33.53 11.79 -11.11
N GLU A 302 -33.69 11.99 -9.80
CA GLU A 302 -35.02 11.89 -9.15
C GLU A 302 -35.65 13.29 -9.08
#